data_AF-A0AAV3HSW6-F1
#
_entry.id   AF-A0AAV3HSW6-F1
#
_cell.length_a   1.000
_cell.length_b   1.000
_cell.length_c   1.000
_cell.angle_alpha   90.00
_cell.angle_beta   90.00
_cell.angle_gamma   90.00
#
_symmetry.space_group_name_H-M   'P 1'
#
loop_
_entity.id
_entity.type
_entity.pdbx_description
1 polymer ?
#
loop_
_entity_poly.entity_id
_entity_poly.type
_entity_poly.pdbx_seq_one_letter_code
_entity_poly.pdbx_strand_id
1 'polypeptide(L)' 'MKKLSTENAIIIDTETTGLGSDAEIVEFTAICADSGKVIVNELVKPTCSIPADATAIHGITNEDV' A
#
# COMPACT_ATOMS: atom_id res chain seq x y z
N MET A 1 -4.23 -29.17 6.68
CA MET A 1 -3.90 -27.82 7.19
C MET A 1 -5.14 -27.20 7.81
N LYS A 2 -5.02 -26.53 8.96
CA LYS A 2 -6.12 -25.76 9.56
C LYS A 2 -6.26 -24.44 8.79
N LYS A 3 -7.48 -24.08 8.39
CA LYS A 3 -7.74 -22.77 7.77
C LYS A 3 -7.61 -21.68 8.83
N LEU A 4 -6.98 -20.57 8.47
CA LEU A 4 -7.02 -19.35 9.27
C LEU A 4 -8.44 -18.77 9.21
N SER A 5 -8.92 -18.22 10.32
CA SER A 5 -10.15 -17.43 10.31
C SER A 5 -9.85 -16.06 9.71
N THR A 6 -10.72 -15.58 8.84
CA THR A 6 -10.66 -14.23 8.26
C THR A 6 -11.57 -13.25 9.00
N GLU A 7 -12.34 -13.73 9.97
CA GLU A 7 -13.20 -12.88 10.81
C GLU A 7 -12.34 -11.85 11.55
N ASN A 8 -12.67 -10.57 11.39
CA ASN A 8 -11.90 -9.41 11.89
C ASN A 8 -10.46 -9.28 11.37
N ALA A 9 -10.05 -10.05 10.35
CA ALA A 9 -8.76 -9.86 9.72
C ALA A 9 -8.82 -8.68 8.73
N ILE A 10 -7.72 -7.95 8.63
CA ILE A 10 -7.54 -6.85 7.67
C ILE A 10 -6.45 -7.26 6.69
N ILE A 11 -6.74 -7.14 5.39
CA ILE A 11 -5.74 -7.26 4.34
C ILE A 11 -5.23 -5.85 4.06
N ILE A 12 -3.91 -5.70 4.09
CA ILE A 12 -3.22 -4.44 3.82
C ILE A 12 -2.36 -4.64 2.59
N ASP A 13 -2.34 -3.63 1.75
CA ASP A 13 -1.44 -3.50 0.62
C ASP A 13 -0.80 -2.11 0.66
N THR A 14 0.45 -2.02 0.22
CA THR A 14 1.20 -0.76 0.25
C THR A 14 2.08 -0.63 -0.97
N GLU A 15 2.05 0.54 -1.60
CA GLU A 15 3.06 0.95 -2.56
C GLU A 15 4.05 1.88 -1.88
N THR A 16 5.33 1.76 -2.23
CA THR A 16 6.42 2.41 -1.49
C THR A 16 7.47 2.97 -2.42
N THR A 17 8.26 3.94 -1.95
CA THR A 17 9.37 4.50 -2.70
C THR A 17 10.53 3.52 -2.92
N GLY A 18 10.52 2.35 -2.27
CA GLY A 18 11.55 1.31 -2.41
C GLY A 18 11.44 0.21 -1.36
N LEU A 19 12.48 -0.63 -1.23
CA LEU A 19 12.51 -1.77 -0.28
C LEU A 19 13.43 -1.53 0.94
N GLY A 20 14.09 -0.37 1.00
CA GLY A 20 15.02 -0.02 2.08
C GLY A 20 14.31 0.33 3.38
N SER A 21 15.06 0.38 4.48
CA SER A 21 14.53 0.84 5.77
C SER A 21 14.13 2.32 5.78
N ASP A 22 14.56 3.06 4.78
CA ASP A 22 14.27 4.46 4.49
C ASP A 22 13.14 4.64 3.46
N ALA A 23 12.56 3.55 2.95
CA ALA A 23 11.42 3.63 2.04
C ALA A 23 10.19 4.20 2.75
N GLU A 24 9.46 5.03 2.03
CA GLU A 24 8.24 5.70 2.50
C GLU A 24 7.03 5.16 1.73
N ILE A 25 5.87 5.16 2.39
CA ILE A 25 4.61 4.74 1.78
C ILE A 25 4.13 5.82 0.82
N VAL A 26 3.69 5.38 -0.37
CA VAL A 26 3.10 6.20 -1.43
C VAL A 26 1.59 5.94 -1.56
N GLU A 27 1.15 4.71 -1.31
CA GLU A 27 -0.27 4.34 -1.22
C GLU A 27 -0.48 3.42 -0.01
N PHE A 28 -1.57 3.64 0.73
CA PHE A 28 -1.98 2.76 1.81
C PHE A 28 -3.43 2.28 1.63
N THR A 29 -3.58 0.97 1.45
CA THR A 29 -4.88 0.34 1.20
C THR A 29 -5.17 -0.72 2.23
N ALA A 30 -6.39 -0.75 2.76
CA ALA A 30 -6.83 -1.81 3.66
C ALA A 30 -8.29 -2.19 3.46
N ILE A 31 -8.57 -3.49 3.52
CA ILE A 31 -9.91 -4.06 3.40
C ILE A 31 -10.19 -5.08 4.53
N CYS A 32 -11.46 -5.23 4.90
CA CYS A 32 -11.90 -6.36 5.71
C CYS A 32 -11.73 -7.66 4.91
N ALA A 33 -11.01 -8.64 5.46
CA ALA A 33 -10.66 -9.88 4.76
C ALA A 33 -11.86 -10.77 4.43
N ASP A 34 -12.91 -10.71 5.24
CA ASP A 34 -14.11 -11.54 5.12
C ASP A 34 -15.16 -10.98 4.16
N SER A 35 -15.21 -9.66 4.01
CA SER A 35 -16.27 -8.95 3.29
C SER A 35 -15.78 -8.14 2.11
N GLY A 36 -14.46 -7.89 2.01
CA GLY A 36 -13.86 -7.03 1.00
C GLY A 36 -14.20 -5.55 1.18
N LYS A 37 -14.83 -5.17 2.31
CA LYS A 37 -15.17 -3.77 2.59
C LYS A 37 -13.90 -2.93 2.69
N VAL A 38 -13.82 -1.87 1.88
CA VAL A 38 -12.74 -0.89 1.94
C VAL A 38 -12.79 -0.14 3.27
N ILE A 39 -11.64 -0.08 3.94
CA ILE A 39 -11.42 0.70 5.16
C ILE A 39 -10.69 1.99 4.80
N VAL A 40 -9.64 1.88 3.97
CA VAL A 40 -8.85 3.00 3.45
C VAL A 40 -8.28 2.61 2.08
N ASN A 41 -8.14 3.60 1.21
CA ASN A 41 -7.56 3.46 -0.13
C ASN A 41 -7.11 4.85 -0.58
N GLU A 42 -5.96 5.30 -0.06
CA GLU A 42 -5.51 6.68 -0.16
C GLU A 42 -4.05 6.75 -0.61
N LEU A 43 -3.75 7.79 -1.39
CA LEU A 43 -2.38 8.19 -1.69
C LEU A 43 -1.78 8.96 -0.51
N VAL A 44 -0.48 8.77 -0.29
CA VAL A 44 0.31 9.39 0.77
C VAL A 44 1.49 10.10 0.13
N LYS A 45 1.66 11.39 0.43
CA LYS A 45 2.81 12.16 -0.05
C LYS A 45 4.06 11.81 0.76
N PRO A 46 5.07 11.15 0.18
CA PRO A 46 6.35 10.94 0.86
C PRO A 46 7.12 12.26 1.00
N THR A 47 8.12 12.26 1.87
CA THR A 47 9.02 13.41 2.08
C THR A 47 10.14 13.48 1.04
N CYS A 48 10.42 12.36 0.36
CA CYS A 48 11.35 12.24 -0.75
C CYS A 48 10.63 12.13 -2.10
N SER A 49 11.36 12.31 -3.20
CA SER A 49 10.80 12.03 -4.53
C SER A 49 10.65 10.53 -4.75
N ILE A 50 9.52 10.11 -5.34
CA ILE A 50 9.28 8.73 -5.74
C ILE A 50 10.29 8.33 -6.82
N PRO A 51 11.11 7.27 -6.61
CA PRO A 51 12.08 6.82 -7.60
C PRO A 51 11.43 6.26 -8.87
N ALA A 52 12.07 6.47 -10.02
CA ALA A 52 11.54 6.03 -11.32
C ALA A 52 11.31 4.51 -11.41
N ASP A 53 12.15 3.71 -10.75
CA ASP A 53 11.99 2.25 -10.72
C ASP A 53 10.75 1.83 -9.90
N ALA A 54 10.43 2.55 -8.83
CA ALA A 54 9.21 2.33 -8.05
C ALA A 54 7.98 2.75 -8.87
N THR A 55 8.01 3.95 -9.46
CA THR A 55 6.98 4.40 -10.41
C THR A 55 6.77 3.42 -11.57
N ALA A 56 7.82 2.80 -12.09
CA ALA A 56 7.70 1.81 -13.17
C ALA A 56 6.99 0.52 -12.72
N ILE A 57 6.98 0.21 -11.41
CA ILE A 57 6.30 -0.94 -10.82
C ILE A 57 4.83 -0.62 -10.53
N HIS A 58 4.58 0.42 -9.72
CA HIS A 58 3.23 0.72 -9.21
C HIS A 58 2.49 1.81 -9.98
N GLY A 59 3.16 2.54 -10.87
CA GLY A 59 2.54 3.53 -11.77
C GLY A 59 2.21 4.89 -11.15
N ILE A 60 2.60 5.14 -9.90
CA ILE A 60 2.32 6.40 -9.18
C ILE A 60 3.53 7.33 -9.31
N THR A 61 3.28 8.59 -9.67
CA THR A 61 4.31 9.61 -9.85
C THR A 61 4.26 10.66 -8.75
N ASN A 62 5.26 11.55 -8.73
CA ASN A 62 5.30 12.65 -7.75
C ASN A 62 4.16 13.66 -7.94
N GLU A 63 3.55 13.70 -9.11
CA GLU A 63 2.43 14.59 -9.45
C GLU A 63 1.09 14.06 -8.93
N ASP A 64 1.00 12.76 -8.64
CA ASP A 64 -0.21 12.13 -8.10
C ASP A 64 -0.40 12.43 -6.59
N VAL A 65 0.67 12.87 -5.89
CA VAL A 65 0.75 12.98 -4.40
C VAL A 65 1.13 14.35 -3.85
#